data_AF-A0A159ZXJ2-F1
#
_entry.id   AF-A0A159ZXJ2-F1
#
_cell.length_a   1.000
_cell.length_b   1.000
_cell.length_c   1.000
_cell.angle_alpha   90.00
_cell.angle_beta   90.00
_cell.angle_gamma   90.00
#
_symmetry.space_group_name_H-M   'P 1'
#
loop_
_entity.id
_entity.type
_entity.pdbx_description
1 polymer ?
#
loop_
_entity_poly.entity_id
_entity_poly.type
_entity_poly.pdbx_seq_one_letter_code
_entity_poly.pdbx_strand_id
1 'polypeptide(L)'
;MNPLQGVVDDARECARLFRLGRDVEAGLAMVVLIESAQPLVESMPGDVPSSWNTLLALMLGDQQAQNWISLADYLEYEWGQLLTADQSF
;
A
#
# COMPACT_ATOMS: atom_id res chain seq x y z
N MET A 1 -6.60 -13.22 13.27
CA MET A 1 -5.61 -12.52 12.41
C MET A 1 -5.76 -11.04 12.64
N ASN A 2 -4.66 -10.30 12.70
CA ASN A 2 -4.69 -8.84 12.79
C ASN A 2 -5.00 -8.28 11.38
N PRO A 3 -6.13 -7.58 11.16
CA PRO A 3 -6.48 -7.04 9.85
C PRO A 3 -5.39 -6.12 9.26
N LEU A 4 -4.70 -5.35 10.12
CA LEU A 4 -3.59 -4.50 9.71
C LEU A 4 -2.40 -5.30 9.21
N GLN A 5 -2.05 -6.39 9.88
CA GLN A 5 -0.97 -7.25 9.43
C GLN A 5 -1.31 -7.90 8.08
N GLY A 6 -2.57 -8.28 7.87
CA GLY A 6 -3.04 -8.83 6.59
C GLY A 6 -2.80 -7.88 5.43
N VAL A 7 -3.26 -6.62 5.54
CA VAL A 7 -3.07 -5.64 4.46
C VAL A 7 -1.61 -5.24 4.26
N VAL A 8 -0.74 -5.37 5.26
CA VAL A 8 0.71 -5.16 5.10
C VAL A 8 1.35 -6.32 4.35
N ASP A 9 0.97 -7.56 4.66
CA ASP A 9 1.50 -8.74 3.97
C ASP A 9 1.00 -8.81 2.52
N ASP A 10 -0.26 -8.45 2.27
CA ASP A 10 -0.83 -8.34 0.92
C ASP A 10 -0.14 -7.26 0.10
N ALA A 11 0.24 -6.12 0.71
CA ALA A 11 1.02 -5.08 0.04
C ALA A 11 2.41 -5.56 -0.39
N ARG A 12 3.09 -6.33 0.45
CA ARG A 12 4.39 -6.95 0.12
C ARG A 12 4.27 -7.95 -1.01
N GLU A 13 3.20 -8.74 -1.04
CA GLU A 13 2.95 -9.66 -2.15
C GLU A 13 2.65 -8.89 -3.46
N CYS A 14 1.86 -7.82 -3.39
CA CYS A 14 1.62 -6.93 -4.53
C CYS A 14 2.93 -6.30 -5.06
N ALA A 15 3.81 -5.84 -4.16
CA ALA A 15 5.14 -5.33 -4.50
C ALA A 15 5.98 -6.40 -5.24
N ARG A 16 5.95 -7.64 -4.74
CA ARG A 16 6.64 -8.78 -5.37
C ARG A 16 6.14 -9.03 -6.79
N LEU A 17 4.84 -8.92 -7.04
CA LEU A 17 4.26 -9.06 -8.39
C LEU A 17 4.79 -8.00 -9.35
N PHE A 18 4.81 -6.72 -8.94
CA PHE A 18 5.37 -5.64 -9.75
C PHE A 18 6.86 -5.88 -10.07
N ARG A 19 7.66 -6.33 -9.10
CA ARG A 19 9.09 -6.65 -9.31
C ARG A 19 9.31 -7.83 -10.26
N LEU A 20 8.35 -8.74 -10.35
CA LEU A 20 8.38 -9.84 -11.33
C LEU A 20 7.85 -9.46 -12.70
N GLY A 21 7.47 -8.19 -12.92
CA GLY A 21 6.89 -7.72 -14.17
C GLY A 21 5.47 -8.28 -14.41
N ARG A 22 4.75 -8.67 -13.36
CA ARG A 22 3.35 -9.11 -13.42
C ARG A 22 2.42 -7.93 -13.18
N ASP A 23 2.62 -6.83 -13.89
CA ASP A 23 1.97 -5.54 -13.67
C ASP A 23 0.43 -5.60 -13.80
N VAL A 24 -0.11 -6.39 -14.73
CA VAL A 24 -1.56 -6.58 -14.87
C VAL A 24 -2.17 -7.21 -13.62
N GLU A 25 -1.53 -8.25 -13.08
CA GLU A 25 -2.01 -8.93 -11.88
C GLU A 25 -1.79 -8.12 -10.62
N ALA A 26 -0.63 -7.47 -10.52
CA ALA A 26 -0.33 -6.55 -9.44
C ALA A 26 -1.32 -5.38 -9.41
N GLY A 27 -1.69 -4.83 -10.58
CA GLY A 27 -2.71 -3.78 -10.68
C GLY A 27 -4.08 -4.22 -10.14
N LEU A 28 -4.51 -5.45 -10.46
CA LEU A 28 -5.74 -6.03 -9.91
C LEU A 28 -5.64 -6.26 -8.39
N ALA A 29 -4.51 -6.80 -7.92
CA ALA A 29 -4.25 -7.00 -6.50
C ALA A 29 -4.25 -5.67 -5.73
N MET A 30 -3.70 -4.60 -6.31
CA MET A 30 -3.64 -3.28 -5.71
C MET A 30 -5.03 -2.67 -5.49
N VAL A 31 -6.00 -2.93 -6.37
CA VAL A 31 -7.40 -2.49 -6.17
C VAL A 31 -7.98 -3.14 -4.91
N VAL A 32 -7.87 -4.47 -4.79
CA VAL A 32 -8.39 -5.22 -3.63
C VAL A 32 -7.68 -4.78 -2.34
N LEU A 33 -6.38 -4.55 -2.42
CA LEU A 33 -5.56 -4.08 -1.32
C LEU A 33 -6.02 -2.72 -0.79
N ILE A 34 -6.23 -1.74 -1.68
CA ILE A 34 -6.69 -0.39 -1.31
C ILE A 34 -8.10 -0.46 -0.70
N GLU A 35 -9.02 -1.21 -1.31
CA GLU A 35 -10.38 -1.40 -0.79
C GLU A 35 -10.39 -2.03 0.61
N SER A 36 -9.46 -2.95 0.87
CA SER A 36 -9.34 -3.62 2.18
C SER A 36 -8.71 -2.72 3.25
N ALA A 37 -7.76 -1.87 2.87
CA ALA A 37 -7.03 -1.01 3.80
C ALA A 37 -7.75 0.31 4.11
N GLN A 38 -8.52 0.86 3.16
CA GLN A 38 -9.21 2.15 3.31
C GLN A 38 -10.04 2.26 4.60
N PRO A 39 -10.90 1.28 4.98
CA PRO A 39 -11.70 1.39 6.21
C PRO A 39 -10.84 1.35 7.48
N LEU A 40 -9.70 0.66 7.45
CA LEU A 40 -8.77 0.62 8.57
C LEU A 40 -8.15 2.00 8.78
N VAL A 41 -7.68 2.62 7.70
CA VAL A 41 -7.08 3.97 7.71
C VAL A 41 -8.07 5.02 8.19
N GLU A 42 -9.32 4.98 7.73
CA GLU A 42 -10.37 5.92 8.15
C GLU A 42 -10.66 5.87 9.66
N SER A 43 -10.37 4.74 10.30
CA SER A 43 -10.52 4.57 11.75
C SER A 43 -9.28 4.99 12.56
N MET A 44 -8.15 5.29 11.91
CA MET A 44 -6.91 5.65 12.59
C MET A 44 -6.90 7.12 13.05
N PRO A 45 -6.26 7.43 14.18
CA PRO A 45 -6.12 8.79 14.67
C PRO A 45 -5.05 9.58 13.90
N GLY A 46 -4.99 10.88 14.16
CA GLY A 46 -3.91 11.74 13.72
C GLY A 46 -3.96 12.08 12.22
N ASP A 47 -2.79 12.16 11.60
CA ASP A 47 -2.59 12.54 10.21
C ASP A 47 -2.53 11.34 9.25
N VAL A 48 -2.76 10.12 9.74
CA VAL A 48 -2.73 8.89 8.92
C VAL A 48 -3.65 8.99 7.70
N PRO A 49 -4.92 9.45 7.80
CA PRO A 49 -5.78 9.57 6.61
C PRO A 49 -5.26 10.56 5.56
N SER A 50 -4.61 11.66 5.98
CA SER A 50 -4.00 12.61 5.04
C SER A 50 -2.71 12.07 4.40
N SER A 51 -1.86 11.40 5.19
CA SER A 51 -0.64 10.75 4.72
C SER A 51 -0.95 9.60 3.76
N TRP A 52 -2.04 8.88 4.01
CA TRP A 52 -2.59 7.86 3.12
C TRP A 52 -2.96 8.41 1.75
N ASN A 53 -3.74 9.50 1.69
CA ASN A 53 -4.10 10.13 0.42
C ASN A 53 -2.87 10.58 -0.37
N THR A 54 -1.84 11.07 0.34
CA THR A 54 -0.57 11.48 -0.28
C THR A 54 0.17 10.27 -0.86
N LEU A 55 0.26 9.17 -0.11
CA LEU A 55 0.88 7.93 -0.58
C LEU A 55 0.15 7.34 -1.79
N LEU A 56 -1.18 7.30 -1.78
CA LEU A 56 -1.98 6.83 -2.92
C LEU A 56 -1.74 7.69 -4.17
N ALA A 57 -1.63 9.01 -4.03
CA ALA A 57 -1.35 9.89 -5.17
C ALA A 57 0.02 9.60 -5.80
N LEU A 58 1.06 9.34 -4.98
CA LEU A 58 2.39 8.96 -5.46
C LEU A 58 2.35 7.60 -6.18
N MET A 59 1.72 6.59 -5.56
CA MET A 59 1.59 5.25 -6.12
C MET A 59 0.83 5.24 -7.44
N LEU A 60 -0.30 5.95 -7.53
CA LEU A 60 -1.09 6.05 -8.76
C LEU A 60 -0.35 6.84 -9.85
N GLY A 61 0.44 7.84 -9.47
CA GLY A 61 1.34 8.54 -10.39
C GLY A 61 2.39 7.61 -11.01
N ASP A 62 3.06 6.81 -10.18
CA ASP A 62 4.01 5.81 -10.67
C ASP A 62 3.33 4.69 -11.47
N GLN A 63 2.11 4.30 -11.10
CA GLN A 63 1.33 3.34 -11.88
C GLN A 63 1.06 3.87 -13.30
N GLN A 64 0.59 5.11 -13.41
CA GLN A 64 0.31 5.76 -14.68
C GLN A 64 1.58 5.92 -15.53
N ALA A 65 2.72 6.18 -14.89
CA ALA A 65 4.03 6.29 -15.53
C ALA A 65 4.70 4.93 -15.83
N GLN A 66 4.06 3.81 -15.46
CA GLN A 66 4.62 2.46 -15.55
C GLN A 66 5.94 2.29 -14.78
N ASN A 67 6.12 3.05 -13.71
CA ASN A 67 7.29 2.98 -12.84
C ASN A 67 7.11 1.89 -11.78
N TRP A 68 7.14 0.62 -12.22
CA TRP A 68 6.81 -0.54 -11.40
C TRP A 68 7.76 -0.79 -10.23
N ILE A 69 9.02 -0.37 -10.35
CA ILE A 69 10.01 -0.55 -9.27
C ILE A 69 9.73 0.44 -8.13
N SER A 70 9.52 1.72 -8.45
CA SER A 70 9.18 2.73 -7.44
C SER A 70 7.82 2.44 -6.80
N LEU A 71 6.82 2.02 -7.58
CA LEU A 71 5.53 1.56 -7.05
C LEU A 71 5.68 0.38 -6.08
N ALA A 72 6.55 -0.58 -6.39
CA ALA A 72 6.81 -1.71 -5.50
C ALA A 72 7.50 -1.28 -4.19
N ASP A 73 8.36 -0.27 -4.22
CA ASP A 73 9.00 0.25 -3.02
C ASP A 73 7.97 0.90 -2.08
N TYR A 74 7.06 1.73 -2.61
CA TYR A 74 5.95 2.29 -1.83
C TYR A 74 5.08 1.22 -1.15
N LEU A 75 4.76 0.15 -1.87
CA LEU A 75 3.96 -0.96 -1.36
C LEU A 75 4.68 -1.76 -0.27
N GLU A 76 5.99 -1.95 -0.38
CA GLU A 76 6.75 -2.76 0.59
C GLU A 76 7.10 -1.97 1.86
N TYR A 77 7.44 -0.68 1.72
CA TYR A 77 8.02 0.10 2.80
C TYR A 77 7.07 1.16 3.36
N GLU A 78 6.67 2.14 2.55
CA GLU A 78 5.89 3.30 3.00
C GLU A 78 4.49 2.90 3.43
N TRP A 79 3.87 1.94 2.73
CA TRP A 79 2.57 1.38 3.11
C TRP A 79 2.59 0.78 4.51
N GLY A 80 3.53 -0.13 4.75
CA GLY A 80 3.68 -0.77 6.06
C GLY A 80 4.01 0.24 7.15
N GLN A 81 4.97 1.12 6.89
CA GLN A 81 5.36 2.17 7.84
C GLN A 81 4.16 3.03 8.23
N LEU A 82 3.37 3.51 7.28
CA LEU A 82 2.19 4.33 7.57
C LEU A 82 1.17 3.60 8.45
N LEU A 83 0.93 2.31 8.20
CA LEU A 83 -0.09 1.53 8.92
C LEU A 83 0.41 0.96 10.26
N THR A 84 1.71 0.95 10.51
CA THR A 84 2.31 0.36 11.73
C THR A 84 3.15 1.33 12.57
N ALA A 85 3.38 2.57 12.11
CA ALA A 85 4.25 3.55 12.80
C ALA A 85 3.81 3.85 14.24
N ASP A 86 2.53 3.66 14.57
CA ASP A 86 1.96 3.94 15.89
C ASP A 86 2.03 2.75 16.88
N GLN A 87 2.73 1.65 16.53
CA GLN A 87 2.90 0.48 17.43
C GLN A 87 4.20 0.50 18.24
N SER A 88 4.98 1.58 18.17
CA SER A 88 6.15 1.78 19.03
C SER A 88 5.74 2.55 20.29
N PHE A 89 5.19 1.84 21.28
CA PHE A 89 5.07 2.34 22.66
C PHE A 89 6.20 1.79 23.53
#